data_AF-A0A1I1ET60-F1
#
_entry.id   AF-A0A1I1ET60-F1
#
_cell.length_a   1.000
_cell.length_b   1.000
_cell.length_c   1.000
_cell.angle_alpha   90.00
_cell.angle_beta   90.00
_cell.angle_gamma   90.00
#
_symmetry.space_group_name_H-M   'P 1'
#
loop_
_entity.id
_entity.type
_entity.pdbx_description
1 polymer ?
#
loop_
_entity_poly.entity_id
_entity_poly.type
_entity_poly.pdbx_seq_one_letter_code
_entity_poly.pdbx_strand_id
1 'polypeptide(L)'
;MAQNEKTAGLFDIRNVIGGLMAVYGVVLTLMGAFGDEEGDKTGDVNANLWAGLVLLVVGIVFLAWARMRPVVVDEEAVAEVRREDEHNL
;
A
#
# COMPACT_ATOMS: atom_id res chain seq x y z
N MET A 1 -8.96 13.14 31.34
CA MET A 1 -9.08 11.82 30.69
C MET A 1 -8.23 11.91 29.43
N ALA A 2 -7.11 11.21 29.37
CA ALA A 2 -6.20 11.27 28.23
C ALA A 2 -6.73 10.32 27.14
N GLN A 3 -7.22 10.92 26.07
CA GLN A 3 -7.81 10.29 24.89
C GLN A 3 -6.71 9.50 24.18
N ASN A 4 -6.77 8.17 24.24
CA ASN A 4 -5.92 7.29 23.44
C ASN A 4 -6.67 7.03 22.14
N GLU A 5 -6.54 7.92 21.16
CA GLU A 5 -6.91 7.59 19.79
C GLU A 5 -5.89 6.59 19.24
N LYS A 6 -6.17 5.28 19.26
CA LYS A 6 -5.35 4.35 18.48
C LYS A 6 -5.75 4.50 17.03
N THR A 7 -4.88 5.16 16.28
CA THR A 7 -4.90 5.09 14.82
C THR A 7 -4.83 3.61 14.39
N ALA A 8 -5.97 3.03 13.99
CA ALA A 8 -5.99 1.76 13.26
C ALA A 8 -5.38 1.89 11.85
N GLY A 9 -4.81 3.06 11.52
CA GLY A 9 -4.29 3.45 10.21
C GLY A 9 -3.04 2.70 9.75
N LEU A 10 -2.46 1.80 10.56
CA LEU A 10 -1.41 0.91 10.06
C LEU A 10 -1.95 -0.14 9.07
N PHE A 11 -3.25 -0.46 9.14
CA PHE A 11 -3.93 -1.41 8.25
C PHE A 11 -4.77 -0.73 7.15
N ASP A 12 -4.39 0.47 6.69
CA ASP A 12 -4.97 1.01 5.45
C ASP A 12 -4.51 0.15 4.26
N ILE A 13 -5.47 -0.40 3.52
CA ILE A 13 -5.24 -1.21 2.32
C ILE A 13 -4.37 -0.47 1.28
N ARG A 14 -4.43 0.86 1.21
CA ARG A 14 -3.61 1.67 0.30
C ARG A 14 -2.13 1.59 0.65
N ASN A 15 -1.81 1.51 1.95
CA ASN A 15 -0.45 1.39 2.44
C ASN A 15 0.11 -0.02 2.13
N VAL A 16 -0.72 -1.06 2.29
CA VAL A 16 -0.37 -2.45 1.95
C VAL A 16 -0.16 -2.61 0.44
N ILE A 17 -1.13 -2.18 -0.38
CA ILE A 17 -1.04 -2.25 -1.85
C ILE A 17 0.14 -1.41 -2.34
N GLY A 18 0.25 -0.16 -1.90
CA GLY A 18 1.33 0.74 -2.30
C GLY A 18 2.72 0.22 -1.93
N GLY A 19 2.86 -0.35 -0.73
CA GLY A 19 4.10 -0.97 -0.28
C GLY A 19 4.47 -2.22 -1.09
N LEU A 20 3.52 -3.12 -1.35
CA LEU A 20 3.74 -4.30 -2.17
C LEU A 20 4.14 -3.93 -3.61
N MET A 21 3.43 -2.96 -4.22
CA MET A 21 3.76 -2.46 -5.55
C MET A 21 5.14 -1.83 -5.60
N ALA A 22 5.52 -1.03 -4.59
CA ALA A 22 6.84 -0.42 -4.52
C ALA A 22 7.95 -1.48 -4.40
N VAL A 23 7.80 -2.46 -3.49
CA VAL A 23 8.78 -3.54 -3.31
C VAL A 23 8.95 -4.35 -4.61
N TYR A 24 7.86 -4.77 -5.23
CA TYR A 24 7.91 -5.54 -6.47
C TYR A 24 8.45 -4.70 -7.64
N GLY A 25 8.07 -3.41 -7.70
CA GLY A 25 8.60 -2.46 -8.68
C GLY A 25 10.12 -2.27 -8.57
N VAL A 26 10.65 -2.19 -7.35
CA VAL A 26 12.11 -2.17 -7.12
C VAL A 26 12.74 -3.46 -7.64
N VAL A 27 12.22 -4.63 -7.26
CA VAL A 27 12.78 -5.92 -7.70
C VAL A 27 12.79 -6.04 -9.22
N LEU A 28 11.70 -5.69 -9.90
CA LEU A 28 11.63 -5.73 -11.37
C LEU A 28 12.54 -4.70 -12.03
N THR A 29 12.65 -3.50 -11.47
CA THR A 29 13.56 -2.47 -11.98
C THR A 29 15.02 -2.94 -11.86
N LEU A 30 15.39 -3.55 -10.73
CA LEU A 30 16.74 -4.12 -10.54
C LEU A 30 17.00 -5.28 -11.49
N MET A 31 16.02 -6.18 -11.68
CA MET A 31 16.13 -7.28 -12.63
C MET A 31 16.25 -6.77 -14.07
N GLY A 32 15.52 -5.73 -14.44
CA GLY A 32 15.61 -5.11 -15.76
C GLY A 32 16.90 -4.32 -15.98
N ALA A 33 17.45 -3.70 -14.93
CA ALA A 33 18.65 -2.87 -15.03
C ALA A 33 19.97 -3.65 -14.93
N PHE A 34 19.98 -4.74 -14.15
CA PHE A 34 21.20 -5.50 -13.84
C PHE A 34 21.13 -6.98 -14.23
N GLY A 35 19.96 -7.47 -14.64
CA GLY A 35 19.84 -8.83 -15.16
C GLY A 35 20.47 -8.91 -16.55
N ASP A 36 21.24 -9.96 -16.79
CA ASP A 36 21.72 -10.28 -18.13
C ASP A 36 20.51 -10.46 -19.05
N GLU A 37 20.49 -9.74 -20.17
CA GLU A 37 19.51 -9.99 -21.24
C GLU A 37 19.82 -11.35 -21.88
N GLU A 38 19.52 -12.47 -21.21
CA GLU A 38 19.49 -13.80 -21.83
C GLU A 38 18.35 -13.95 -22.87
N GLY A 39 17.75 -12.83 -23.28
CA GLY A 39 16.48 -12.77 -23.98
C GLY A 39 16.57 -12.01 -25.29
N ASP A 40 17.21 -12.61 -26.30
CA ASP A 40 16.85 -12.49 -27.74
C ASP A 40 15.35 -12.82 -28.03
N LYS A 41 14.48 -12.87 -27.01
CA LYS A 41 13.09 -13.30 -27.03
C LYS A 41 12.09 -12.21 -26.67
N THR A 42 12.53 -11.09 -26.09
CA THR A 42 11.69 -9.91 -25.86
C THR A 42 12.25 -8.79 -26.74
N GLY A 43 11.77 -8.73 -27.98
CA GLY A 43 12.30 -7.81 -29.00
C GLY A 43 12.55 -6.41 -28.46
N ASP A 44 13.82 -6.00 -28.45
CA ASP A 44 14.39 -4.66 -28.22
C ASP A 44 13.93 -3.86 -26.96
N VAL A 45 12.99 -4.37 -26.17
CA VAL A 45 12.33 -3.66 -25.07
C VAL A 45 12.31 -4.52 -23.80
N ASN A 46 13.05 -4.08 -22.79
CA ASN A 46 13.14 -4.76 -21.50
C ASN A 46 11.83 -4.63 -20.71
N ALA A 47 11.03 -5.69 -20.74
CA ALA A 47 9.71 -5.74 -20.09
C ALA A 47 9.80 -5.58 -18.57
N ASN A 48 10.83 -6.13 -17.93
CA ASN A 48 11.03 -6.04 -16.48
C ASN A 48 11.27 -4.59 -16.05
N LEU A 49 12.09 -3.85 -16.81
CA LEU A 49 12.38 -2.45 -16.52
C LEU A 49 11.13 -1.57 -16.66
N TRP A 50 10.38 -1.71 -17.75
CA TRP A 50 9.15 -0.94 -17.97
C TRP A 50 8.06 -1.28 -16.94
N ALA A 51 7.83 -2.57 -16.69
CA ALA A 51 6.87 -3.00 -15.68
C ALA A 51 7.26 -2.50 -14.28
N GLY A 52 8.55 -2.62 -13.92
CA GLY A 52 9.09 -2.12 -12.66
C GLY A 52 8.90 -0.62 -12.48
N LEU A 53 9.18 0.17 -13.52
CA LEU A 53 9.02 1.63 -13.49
C LEU A 53 7.55 2.04 -13.29
N VAL A 54 6.62 1.40 -14.01
CA VAL A 54 5.18 1.65 -13.85
C VAL A 54 4.72 1.28 -12.45
N LEU A 55 5.14 0.12 -11.92
CA LEU A 55 4.85 -0.31 -10.55
C LEU A 55 5.36 0.67 -9.50
N LEU A 56 6.56 1.22 -9.68
CA LEU A 56 7.12 2.24 -8.80
C LEU A 56 6.29 3.52 -8.80
N VAL A 57 5.93 4.03 -9.98
CA VAL A 57 5.09 5.24 -10.09
C VAL A 57 3.75 5.02 -9.40
N VAL A 58 3.06 3.91 -9.68
CA VAL A 58 1.76 3.63 -9.06
C VAL A 58 1.89 3.41 -7.56
N GLY A 59 2.90 2.68 -7.11
CA GLY A 59 3.18 2.47 -5.68
C GLY A 59 3.40 3.77 -4.93
N ILE A 60 4.22 4.68 -5.48
CA ILE A 60 4.45 6.02 -4.90
C ILE A 60 3.17 6.83 -4.82
N VAL A 61 2.33 6.81 -5.87
CA VAL A 61 1.04 7.50 -5.86
C VAL A 61 0.13 6.97 -4.76
N PHE A 62 0.04 5.66 -4.58
CA PHE A 62 -0.76 5.05 -3.52
C PHE A 62 -0.25 5.43 -2.12
N LEU A 63 1.06 5.39 -1.90
CA LEU A 63 1.67 5.77 -0.63
C LEU A 63 1.49 7.25 -0.33
N ALA A 64 1.68 8.13 -1.32
CA ALA A 64 1.43 9.55 -1.20
C ALA A 64 -0.04 9.85 -0.87
N TRP A 65 -0.97 9.16 -1.53
CA TRP A 65 -2.40 9.33 -1.27
C TRP A 65 -2.80 8.83 0.12
N ALA A 66 -2.31 7.66 0.54
CA ALA A 66 -2.53 7.15 1.90
C ALA A 66 -2.03 8.17 2.95
N ARG A 67 -0.89 8.81 2.69
CA ARG A 67 -0.32 9.84 3.56
C ARG A 67 -1.13 11.14 3.59
N MET A 68 -1.83 11.48 2.51
CA MET A 68 -2.71 12.66 2.41
C MET A 68 -4.10 12.42 3.00
N ARG A 69 -4.61 11.18 2.98
CA ARG A 69 -5.93 10.82 3.51
C ARG A 69 -5.84 9.62 4.46
N PRO A 70 -5.32 9.82 5.69
CA PRO A 70 -5.24 8.75 6.68
C PRO A 70 -6.65 8.32 7.10
N VAL A 71 -6.87 7.01 7.19
CA VAL A 71 -8.10 6.44 7.76
C VAL A 71 -8.00 6.50 9.29
N VAL A 72 -8.91 7.25 9.91
CA VAL A 72 -9.05 7.36 11.37
C VAL A 72 -10.23 6.49 11.78
N VAL A 73 -10.04 5.64 12.78
CA VAL A 73 -11.12 4.86 13.40
C VAL A 73 -11.53 5.59 14.66
N ASP A 74 -12.82 5.93 14.75
CA ASP A 74 -13.41 6.55 15.92
C ASP A 74 -13.75 5.48 16.96
N GLU A 75 -12.98 5.44 18.06
CA GLU A 75 -13.16 4.47 19.14
C GLU A 75 -14.43 4.74 19.96
N GLU A 76 -14.88 6.00 20.05
CA GLU A 76 -16.06 6.37 20.84
C GLU A 76 -17.32 5.89 20.15
N ALA A 77 -17.40 6.03 18.83
CA ALA A 77 -18.49 5.51 18.01
C ALA A 77 -18.59 3.97 18.11
N VAL A 78 -17.45 3.26 18.11
CA VAL A 78 -17.42 1.80 18.27
C VAL A 78 -17.86 1.38 19.68
N ALA A 79 -17.47 2.13 20.70
CA ALA A 79 -17.86 1.85 22.08
C ALA A 79 -19.34 2.13 22.36
N GLU A 80 -19.93 3.13 21.72
CA GLU A 80 -21.37 3.43 21.82
C GLU A 80 -22.23 2.31 21.22
N VAL A 81 -21.93 1.87 20.00
CA VAL A 81 -22.61 0.73 19.35
C VAL A 81 -22.54 -0.53 20.22
N ARG A 82 -21.39 -0.82 20.83
CA ARG A 82 -21.24 -1.96 21.75
C ARG A 82 -22.11 -1.82 23.00
N ARG A 83 -22.24 -0.62 23.57
CA ARG A 83 -23.06 -0.37 24.76
C ARG A 83 -24.56 -0.46 24.44
N GLU A 84 -24.98 -0.03 23.25
CA GLU A 84 -26.36 -0.21 22.80
C GLU A 84 -26.72 -1.68 22.64
N ASP A 85 -25.86 -2.49 22.02
CA ASP A 85 -26.05 -3.95 21.89
C ASP A 85 -26.17 -4.63 23.27
N GLU A 86 -25.32 -4.24 24.24
CA GLU A 86 -25.37 -4.79 25.60
C GLU A 86 -26.62 -4.37 26.39
N HIS A 87 -27.16 -3.18 26.15
CA HIS A 87 -28.37 -2.68 26.84
C HIS A 87 -29.67 -3.25 26.24
N ASN A 88 -29.60 -3.81 25.03
CA ASN A 88 -30.74 -4.34 24.29
C ASN A 88 -30.90 -5.88 24.41
N LEU A 89 -30.09 -6.52 25.26
CA LEU A 89 -30.12 -7.94 25.63
C LEU A 89 -30.67 -8.15 27.04
#